data_AF-A0A5Q4DQC1-F1
#
_entry.id   AF-A0A5Q4DQC1-F1
#
_cell.length_a   1.000
_cell.length_b   1.000
_cell.length_c   1.000
_cell.angle_alpha   90.00
_cell.angle_beta   90.00
_cell.angle_gamma   90.00
#
_symmetry.space_group_name_H-M   'P 1'
#
loop_
_entity.id
_entity.type
_entity.pdbx_description
1 polymer ?
#
loop_
_entity_poly.entity_id
_entity_poly.type
_entity_poly.pdbx_seq_one_letter_code
_entity_poly.pdbx_strand_id
1 'polypeptide(L)'
;MISLAPDMRLCLISTLGALAVAASAAEADLVGHGGPVGALAVQNGALLSGSFDTRAILWDLERAAALRVTRFHDGNVTAVAHLPDGGFVTAGQDGRIALWTAAARDPVLATPPGPSAIASLDVAPDGARIAAGFRDGHVAILTRDTGELRRHMAHADRVTGLGFLPDGSLVSVGGDFRFARWSPELDLRARVDLPDLPNGLTISMGRVVVIFAEGTLRAFSPMGEMLPERFLTDRPLVAVGASGADVAAAAIDGTVWVLQGADLGQRAMFQAAEGPVWALALDDTEIFTAGMDATIRRWSLDDGRRLGAVSQNAVPEFRDDSRGYEVWQACAVCHSLQPGDHARAGPSLHGIFGQPIASQPGYDYSDALGNLDIVWTPQTVAELFEFGPEAYTPGSRMPEQRIANPADREALVDFIARAIAAAP
;
A
#
# COMPACT_ATOMS: atom_id res chain seq x y z
N MET A 1 -56.65 63.79 6.66
CA MET A 1 -55.79 63.71 7.85
C MET A 1 -55.61 62.25 8.19
N ILE A 2 -54.34 61.83 8.18
CA ILE A 2 -53.75 60.55 8.62
C ILE A 2 -54.16 59.30 7.80
N SER A 3 -53.28 58.97 6.85
CA SER A 3 -53.24 57.77 6.01
C SER A 3 -52.19 56.79 6.54
N LEU A 4 -52.44 55.50 6.34
CA LEU A 4 -51.63 54.34 6.73
C LEU A 4 -50.23 54.29 6.08
N ALA A 5 -49.37 53.48 6.72
CA ALA A 5 -47.92 53.30 6.58
C ALA A 5 -47.35 53.05 5.16
N PRO A 6 -46.04 53.31 4.96
CA PRO A 6 -45.29 52.72 3.85
C PRO A 6 -44.11 51.83 4.29
N ASP A 7 -44.03 50.70 3.58
CA ASP A 7 -42.86 50.19 2.84
C ASP A 7 -41.55 49.82 3.55
N MET A 8 -41.43 48.50 3.75
CA MET A 8 -40.46 47.63 3.06
C MET A 8 -39.20 48.34 2.51
N ARG A 9 -38.12 48.29 3.28
CA ARG A 9 -36.77 48.60 2.79
C ARG A 9 -35.97 47.32 2.57
N LEU A 10 -35.68 47.07 1.29
CA LEU A 10 -34.57 46.28 0.79
C LEU A 10 -33.26 46.66 1.53
N CYS A 11 -32.54 45.66 2.01
CA CYS A 11 -31.09 45.71 2.14
C CYS A 11 -30.53 44.48 1.45
N LEU A 12 -29.74 44.70 0.41
CA LEU A 12 -29.06 43.70 -0.39
C LEU A 12 -27.56 44.06 -0.38
N ILE A 13 -26.73 43.02 -0.32
CA ILE A 13 -25.29 42.95 -0.62
C ILE A 13 -24.32 43.21 0.57
N SER A 14 -23.70 42.17 1.10
CA SER A 14 -22.38 41.71 0.63
C SER A 14 -21.92 40.40 1.30
N THR A 15 -21.25 39.62 0.45
CA THR A 15 -20.58 38.33 0.53
C THR A 15 -19.47 38.16 1.58
N LEU A 16 -19.06 36.90 1.77
CA LEU A 16 -17.77 36.34 2.26
C LEU A 16 -17.85 35.73 3.67
N GLY A 17 -17.60 34.44 3.88
CA GLY A 17 -17.21 33.38 2.95
C GLY A 17 -17.43 32.02 3.58
N ALA A 18 -17.85 31.06 2.77
CA ALA A 18 -17.69 29.67 3.14
C ALA A 18 -16.18 29.38 3.15
N LEU A 19 -15.58 29.25 4.34
CA LEU A 19 -14.35 28.48 4.44
C LEU A 19 -14.73 27.04 4.10
N ALA A 20 -14.57 26.67 2.83
CA ALA A 20 -14.22 25.30 2.52
C ALA A 20 -12.86 25.09 3.21
N VAL A 21 -12.88 24.45 4.37
CA VAL A 21 -11.66 23.89 4.97
C VAL A 21 -11.25 22.82 3.97
N ALA A 22 -10.32 23.17 3.08
CA ALA A 22 -9.64 22.18 2.26
C ALA A 22 -9.01 21.21 3.26
N ALA A 23 -9.49 19.96 3.27
CA ALA A 23 -8.83 18.91 4.04
C ALA A 23 -7.35 18.97 3.67
N SER A 24 -6.47 18.99 4.68
CA SER A 24 -5.04 19.06 4.40
C SER A 24 -4.64 17.88 3.54
N ALA A 25 -3.70 18.07 2.60
CA ALA A 25 -3.17 16.96 1.78
C ALA A 25 -2.80 15.77 2.67
N ALA A 26 -2.27 16.03 3.87
CA ALA A 26 -1.94 15.08 4.93
C ALA A 26 -3.07 14.16 5.41
N GLU A 27 -4.31 14.30 4.93
CA GLU A 27 -5.41 13.40 5.27
C GLU A 27 -5.99 12.68 4.05
N ALA A 28 -5.58 13.01 2.82
CA ALA A 28 -6.19 12.51 1.58
C ALA A 28 -5.98 10.99 1.35
N ASP A 29 -6.85 10.42 0.50
CA ASP A 29 -6.72 9.05 -0.01
C ASP A 29 -5.41 8.90 -0.81
N LEU A 30 -4.70 7.80 -0.58
CA LEU A 30 -3.47 7.51 -1.32
C LEU A 30 -3.84 6.67 -2.55
N VAL A 31 -3.74 7.31 -3.71
CA VAL A 31 -4.05 6.71 -5.01
C VAL A 31 -2.76 6.65 -5.82
N GLY A 32 -2.42 5.46 -6.31
CA GLY A 32 -1.12 5.18 -6.93
C GLY A 32 -1.14 3.91 -7.73
N HIS A 33 -1.69 2.84 -7.16
CA HIS A 33 -1.64 1.53 -7.78
C HIS A 33 -2.57 1.40 -8.99
N GLY A 34 -2.14 0.58 -9.96
CA GLY A 34 -2.93 0.21 -11.14
C GLY A 34 -3.83 -1.01 -10.92
N GLY A 35 -3.78 -1.59 -9.73
CA GLY A 35 -4.54 -2.78 -9.36
C GLY A 35 -4.71 -2.91 -7.85
N PRO A 36 -5.45 -3.92 -7.39
CA PRO A 36 -5.77 -4.08 -5.99
C PRO A 36 -4.54 -4.09 -5.07
N VAL A 37 -4.68 -3.47 -3.90
CA VAL A 37 -3.62 -3.43 -2.89
C VAL A 37 -3.83 -4.57 -1.91
N GLY A 38 -2.85 -5.45 -1.81
CA GLY A 38 -2.91 -6.69 -1.03
C GLY A 38 -2.00 -6.72 0.19
N ALA A 39 -1.14 -5.71 0.37
CA ALA A 39 -0.25 -5.61 1.53
C ALA A 39 -0.05 -4.16 1.95
N LEU A 40 -0.02 -3.91 3.26
CA LEU A 40 0.26 -2.60 3.86
C LEU A 40 1.17 -2.79 5.08
N ALA A 41 2.09 -1.84 5.29
CA ALA A 41 2.88 -1.71 6.51
C ALA A 41 3.12 -0.23 6.81
N VAL A 42 2.95 0.20 8.05
CA VAL A 42 3.18 1.59 8.48
C VAL A 42 4.28 1.64 9.53
N GLN A 43 5.18 2.63 9.42
CA GLN A 43 6.19 2.91 10.43
C GLN A 43 6.65 4.36 10.31
N ASN A 44 6.74 5.08 11.44
CA ASN A 44 7.35 6.41 11.54
C ASN A 44 6.84 7.43 10.51
N GLY A 45 5.53 7.50 10.27
CA GLY A 45 4.93 8.44 9.32
C GLY A 45 5.10 8.07 7.83
N ALA A 46 5.64 6.88 7.54
CA ALA A 46 5.70 6.32 6.20
C ALA A 46 4.81 5.07 6.08
N LEU A 47 4.08 4.97 4.98
CA LEU A 47 3.30 3.79 4.64
C LEU A 47 3.95 3.07 3.46
N LEU A 48 3.97 1.75 3.48
CA LEU A 48 4.40 0.91 2.38
C LEU A 48 3.23 0.07 1.91
N SER A 49 2.98 0.06 0.61
CA SER A 49 1.94 -0.76 -0.01
C SER A 49 2.49 -1.71 -1.04
N GLY A 50 1.89 -2.89 -1.17
CA GLY A 50 2.15 -3.88 -2.21
C GLY A 50 0.87 -4.22 -2.98
N SER A 51 0.96 -4.31 -4.31
CA SER A 51 -0.21 -4.46 -5.18
C SER A 51 -0.07 -5.56 -6.22
N PHE A 52 -1.23 -5.95 -6.74
CA PHE A 52 -1.40 -6.82 -7.89
C PHE A 52 -0.91 -6.21 -9.21
N ASP A 53 -0.59 -4.91 -9.22
CA ASP A 53 0.09 -4.26 -10.35
C ASP A 53 1.60 -4.57 -10.42
N THR A 54 2.10 -5.50 -9.59
CA THR A 54 3.51 -5.92 -9.44
C THR A 54 4.43 -4.88 -8.79
N ARG A 55 3.87 -3.80 -8.23
CA ARG A 55 4.62 -2.70 -7.63
C ARG A 55 4.44 -2.66 -6.12
N ALA A 56 5.45 -2.10 -5.45
CA ALA A 56 5.30 -1.56 -4.11
C ALA A 56 5.47 -0.05 -4.15
N ILE A 57 4.76 0.68 -3.28
CA ILE A 57 4.87 2.13 -3.15
C ILE A 57 5.18 2.50 -1.71
N LEU A 58 6.25 3.26 -1.51
CA LEU A 58 6.54 3.94 -0.25
C LEU A 58 5.90 5.33 -0.29
N TRP A 59 5.11 5.66 0.73
CA TRP A 59 4.32 6.87 0.85
C TRP A 59 4.79 7.71 2.03
N ASP A 60 4.72 9.02 1.86
CA ASP A 60 4.80 10.01 2.93
C ASP A 60 3.38 10.33 3.39
N LEU A 61 3.05 10.05 4.66
CA LEU A 61 1.71 10.27 5.20
C LEU A 61 1.41 11.73 5.52
N GLU A 62 2.45 12.54 5.80
CA GLU A 62 2.30 13.98 6.04
C GLU A 62 1.97 14.71 4.72
N ARG A 63 2.60 14.29 3.62
CA ARG A 63 2.36 14.87 2.29
C ARG A 63 1.23 14.20 1.52
N ALA A 64 0.78 13.02 1.99
CA ALA A 64 -0.08 12.09 1.24
C ALA A 64 0.41 11.85 -0.20
N ALA A 65 1.72 11.65 -0.33
CA ALA A 65 2.38 11.55 -1.62
C ALA A 65 3.27 10.32 -1.68
N ALA A 66 3.32 9.67 -2.84
CA ALA A 66 4.25 8.58 -3.06
C ALA A 66 5.69 9.11 -3.09
N LEU A 67 6.55 8.60 -2.20
CA LEU A 67 7.98 8.87 -2.20
C LEU A 67 8.71 8.03 -3.24
N ARG A 68 8.26 6.79 -3.45
CA ARG A 68 8.93 5.83 -4.32
C ARG A 68 8.00 4.73 -4.83
N VAL A 69 8.16 4.36 -6.10
CA VAL A 69 7.51 3.19 -6.72
C VAL A 69 8.59 2.17 -7.10
N THR A 70 8.49 0.94 -6.60
CA THR A 70 9.44 -0.14 -6.93
C THR A 70 9.03 -0.87 -8.21
N ARG A 71 10.03 -1.32 -8.99
CA ARG A 71 9.82 -2.02 -10.26
C ARG A 71 10.74 -3.23 -10.40
N PHE A 72 10.54 -4.21 -9.53
CA PHE A 72 11.42 -5.39 -9.45
C PHE A 72 10.69 -6.73 -9.60
N HIS A 73 9.47 -6.83 -9.07
CA HIS A 73 8.75 -8.09 -9.08
C HIS A 73 8.10 -8.37 -10.44
N ASP A 74 8.14 -9.65 -10.85
CA ASP A 74 7.52 -10.15 -12.09
C ASP A 74 6.08 -10.67 -11.86
N GLY A 75 5.60 -10.57 -10.62
CA GLY A 75 4.24 -10.93 -10.20
C GLY A 75 3.76 -10.03 -9.06
N ASN A 76 2.54 -10.27 -8.58
CA ASN A 76 1.91 -9.42 -7.56
C ASN A 76 2.80 -9.29 -6.32
N VAL A 77 2.94 -8.08 -5.80
CA VAL A 77 3.58 -7.84 -4.50
C VAL A 77 2.56 -8.15 -3.42
N THR A 78 2.78 -9.27 -2.72
CA THR A 78 1.82 -9.86 -1.79
C THR A 78 2.17 -9.63 -0.33
N ALA A 79 3.39 -9.16 -0.05
CA ALA A 79 3.82 -8.86 1.30
C ALA A 79 4.87 -7.74 1.30
N VAL A 80 4.79 -6.87 2.30
CA VAL A 80 5.70 -5.75 2.50
C VAL A 80 5.97 -5.56 4.00
N ALA A 81 7.15 -5.07 4.36
CA ALA A 81 7.49 -4.73 5.74
C ALA A 81 8.53 -3.61 5.80
N HIS A 82 8.46 -2.76 6.82
CA HIS A 82 9.50 -1.77 7.08
C HIS A 82 10.68 -2.38 7.83
N LEU A 83 11.87 -1.80 7.63
CA LEU A 83 13.07 -2.13 8.39
C LEU A 83 13.34 -1.03 9.43
N PRO A 84 13.94 -1.37 10.60
CA PRO A 84 14.23 -0.38 11.65
C PRO A 84 15.16 0.76 11.22
N ASP A 85 15.96 0.56 10.17
CA ASP A 85 16.90 1.54 9.61
C ASP A 85 16.28 2.48 8.56
N GLY A 86 14.96 2.42 8.37
CA GLY A 86 14.24 3.19 7.36
C GLY A 86 14.29 2.59 5.94
N GLY A 87 14.93 1.43 5.78
CA GLY A 87 14.74 0.59 4.61
C GLY A 87 13.40 -0.15 4.63
N PHE A 88 13.17 -1.00 3.64
CA PHE A 88 11.98 -1.84 3.59
C PHE A 88 12.21 -3.12 2.80
N VAL A 89 11.25 -4.05 2.91
CA VAL A 89 11.26 -5.36 2.26
C VAL A 89 9.99 -5.53 1.45
N THR A 90 10.13 -6.12 0.26
CA THR A 90 9.00 -6.54 -0.58
C THR A 90 9.14 -8.03 -0.93
N ALA A 91 8.02 -8.73 -1.03
CA ALA A 91 7.96 -10.07 -1.60
C ALA A 91 6.70 -10.26 -2.44
N GLY A 92 6.77 -11.20 -3.37
CA GLY A 92 5.71 -11.38 -4.35
C GLY A 92 5.44 -12.82 -4.78
N GLN A 93 4.52 -12.93 -5.74
CA GLN A 93 4.13 -14.19 -6.37
C GLN A 93 5.25 -14.82 -7.21
N ASP A 94 6.26 -14.05 -7.56
CA ASP A 94 7.50 -14.52 -8.20
C ASP A 94 8.43 -15.28 -7.24
N GLY A 95 8.04 -15.40 -5.96
CA GLY A 95 8.81 -16.10 -4.93
C GLY A 95 10.09 -15.39 -4.53
N ARG A 96 10.27 -14.11 -4.91
CA ARG A 96 11.45 -13.31 -4.56
C ARG A 96 11.20 -12.51 -3.29
N ILE A 97 12.26 -12.28 -2.52
CA ILE A 97 12.36 -11.28 -1.45
C ILE A 97 13.35 -10.21 -1.92
N ALA A 98 12.99 -8.93 -1.81
CA ALA A 98 13.84 -7.80 -2.16
C ALA A 98 13.95 -6.83 -0.98
N LEU A 99 15.18 -6.43 -0.66
CA LEU A 99 15.51 -5.49 0.40
C LEU A 99 15.93 -4.17 -0.23
N TRP A 100 15.38 -3.11 0.31
CA TRP A 100 15.52 -1.77 -0.23
C TRP A 100 16.06 -0.85 0.85
N THR A 101 16.96 0.06 0.47
CA THR A 101 17.21 1.26 1.26
C THR A 101 16.31 2.37 0.75
N ALA A 102 16.12 3.41 1.56
CA ALA A 102 15.34 4.58 1.15
C ALA A 102 15.91 5.27 -0.11
N ALA A 103 17.23 5.21 -0.31
CA ALA A 103 17.93 5.96 -1.36
C ALA A 103 18.30 5.16 -2.62
N ALA A 104 18.51 3.84 -2.53
CA ALA A 104 18.93 3.03 -3.69
C ALA A 104 17.80 2.88 -4.70
N ARG A 105 18.09 2.90 -6.01
CA ARG A 105 17.09 2.65 -7.08
C ARG A 105 16.67 1.19 -7.18
N ASP A 106 17.63 0.30 -7.01
CA ASP A 106 17.45 -1.16 -7.05
C ASP A 106 17.47 -1.76 -5.64
N PRO A 107 17.04 -3.01 -5.48
CA PRO A 107 17.22 -3.72 -4.22
C PRO A 107 18.71 -3.82 -3.89
N VAL A 108 19.07 -3.54 -2.64
CA VAL A 108 20.45 -3.76 -2.15
C VAL A 108 20.75 -5.25 -1.93
N LEU A 109 19.69 -6.06 -1.81
CA LEU A 109 19.74 -7.50 -1.77
C LEU A 109 18.44 -8.05 -2.34
N ALA A 110 18.54 -9.10 -3.16
CA ALA A 110 17.36 -9.84 -3.60
C ALA A 110 17.66 -11.33 -3.72
N THR A 111 16.68 -12.16 -3.38
CA THR A 111 16.77 -13.61 -3.59
C THR A 111 16.46 -13.97 -5.04
N PRO A 112 16.99 -15.08 -5.57
CA PRO A 112 16.51 -15.61 -6.84
C PRO A 112 15.02 -15.97 -6.76
N PRO A 113 14.33 -16.13 -7.91
CA PRO A 113 12.96 -16.66 -7.94
C PRO A 113 12.85 -17.96 -7.14
N GLY A 114 11.92 -17.99 -6.20
CA GLY A 114 11.55 -19.19 -5.45
C GLY A 114 10.58 -20.07 -6.22
N PRO A 115 10.44 -21.36 -5.86
CA PRO A 115 9.53 -22.28 -6.55
C PRO A 115 8.05 -22.08 -6.19
N SER A 116 7.74 -21.16 -5.27
CA SER A 116 6.38 -20.90 -4.81
C SER A 116 6.21 -19.43 -4.44
N ALA A 117 5.00 -18.93 -4.60
CA ALA A 117 4.62 -17.56 -4.26
C ALA A 117 4.72 -17.33 -2.74
N ILE A 118 5.21 -16.15 -2.36
CA ILE A 118 5.21 -15.69 -0.98
C ILE A 118 3.84 -15.08 -0.66
N ALA A 119 3.32 -15.34 0.53
CA ALA A 119 2.01 -14.87 0.99
C ALA A 119 2.10 -13.95 2.21
N SER A 120 3.18 -14.02 2.98
CA SER A 120 3.39 -13.19 4.18
C SER A 120 4.88 -12.92 4.40
N LEU A 121 5.17 -11.77 5.01
CA LEU A 121 6.50 -11.36 5.46
C LEU A 121 6.40 -10.79 6.88
N ASP A 122 7.48 -10.90 7.63
CA ASP A 122 7.70 -10.12 8.84
C ASP A 122 9.19 -9.89 9.09
N VAL A 123 9.53 -8.85 9.85
CA VAL A 123 10.89 -8.47 10.21
C VAL A 123 11.09 -8.71 11.70
N ALA A 124 12.15 -9.43 12.06
CA ALA A 124 12.44 -9.70 13.46
C ALA A 124 12.73 -8.40 14.23
N PRO A 125 12.49 -8.34 15.55
CA PRO A 125 12.79 -7.17 16.36
C PRO A 125 14.27 -6.72 16.31
N ASP A 126 15.18 -7.65 16.02
CA ASP A 126 16.61 -7.37 15.81
C ASP A 126 16.91 -6.63 14.48
N GLY A 127 15.92 -6.57 13.58
CA GLY A 127 16.03 -5.99 12.25
C GLY A 127 16.94 -6.75 11.30
N ALA A 128 17.55 -7.86 11.72
CA ALA A 128 18.56 -8.63 10.99
C ALA A 128 17.99 -9.84 10.24
N ARG A 129 16.81 -10.32 10.67
CA ARG A 129 16.14 -11.48 10.08
C ARG A 129 14.79 -11.11 9.47
N ILE A 130 14.51 -11.67 8.30
CA ILE A 130 13.25 -11.53 7.59
C ILE A 130 12.63 -12.91 7.44
N ALA A 131 11.38 -13.08 7.87
CA ALA A 131 10.63 -14.31 7.67
C ALA A 131 9.73 -14.19 6.44
N ALA A 132 9.59 -15.28 5.69
CA ALA A 132 8.69 -15.38 4.55
C ALA A 132 7.87 -16.67 4.58
N GLY A 133 6.56 -16.57 4.36
CA GLY A 133 5.62 -17.69 4.35
C GLY A 133 5.15 -17.96 2.92
N PHE A 134 5.23 -19.22 2.49
CA PHE A 134 5.01 -19.61 1.10
C PHE A 134 3.68 -20.34 0.90
N ARG A 135 3.14 -20.26 -0.32
CA ARG A 135 1.91 -20.97 -0.71
C ARG A 135 2.05 -22.49 -0.75
N ASP A 136 3.26 -23.01 -0.73
CA ASP A 136 3.54 -24.46 -0.67
C ASP A 136 3.85 -24.95 0.76
N GLY A 137 3.50 -24.17 1.77
CA GLY A 137 3.60 -24.55 3.19
C GLY A 137 4.98 -24.37 3.82
N HIS A 138 5.97 -23.90 3.07
CA HIS A 138 7.27 -23.57 3.63
C HIS A 138 7.25 -22.23 4.37
N VAL A 139 8.14 -22.11 5.36
CA VAL A 139 8.63 -20.82 5.87
C VAL A 139 10.11 -20.68 5.52
N ALA A 140 10.59 -19.45 5.37
CA ALA A 140 12.02 -19.18 5.25
C ALA A 140 12.45 -18.04 6.17
N ILE A 141 13.73 -18.07 6.56
CA ILE A 141 14.43 -16.96 7.21
C ILE A 141 15.55 -16.51 6.29
N LEU A 142 15.53 -15.22 5.95
CA LEU A 142 16.61 -14.52 5.26
C LEU A 142 17.40 -13.71 6.28
N THR A 143 18.72 -13.94 6.34
CA THR A 143 19.64 -13.13 7.14
C THR A 143 20.17 -11.99 6.29
N ARG A 144 19.93 -10.73 6.70
CA ARG A 144 20.21 -9.56 5.87
C ARG A 144 21.69 -9.40 5.52
N ASP A 145 22.58 -9.61 6.49
CA ASP A 145 24.02 -9.34 6.33
C ASP A 145 24.71 -10.36 5.42
N THR A 146 24.25 -11.62 5.46
CA THR A 146 24.86 -12.72 4.69
C THR A 146 24.11 -13.04 3.41
N GLY A 147 22.84 -12.62 3.30
CA GLY A 147 21.92 -13.05 2.26
C GLY A 147 21.55 -14.52 2.33
N GLU A 148 21.86 -15.21 3.43
CA GLU A 148 21.53 -16.62 3.59
C GLU A 148 20.02 -16.80 3.74
N LEU A 149 19.44 -17.61 2.84
CA LEU A 149 18.04 -18.01 2.86
C LEU A 149 17.92 -19.46 3.33
N ARG A 150 17.32 -19.65 4.50
CA ARG A 150 17.06 -20.98 5.08
C ARG A 150 15.58 -21.27 5.01
N ARG A 151 15.19 -22.40 4.42
CA ARG A 151 13.78 -22.75 4.16
C ARG A 151 13.41 -24.07 4.83
N HIS A 152 12.22 -24.14 5.41
CA HIS A 152 11.74 -25.29 6.16
C HIS A 152 10.26 -25.57 5.88
N MET A 153 9.87 -26.84 5.85
CA MET A 153 8.47 -27.23 5.69
C MET A 153 7.71 -27.02 7.00
N ALA A 154 6.84 -26.02 7.05
CA ALA A 154 6.10 -25.68 8.26
C ALA A 154 4.72 -26.32 8.32
N HIS A 155 4.02 -26.32 7.18
CA HIS A 155 2.61 -26.66 7.04
C HIS A 155 2.39 -27.58 5.84
N ALA A 156 1.36 -28.43 5.90
CA ALA A 156 1.00 -29.32 4.78
C ALA A 156 0.21 -28.62 3.66
N ASP A 157 -0.20 -27.37 3.89
CA ASP A 157 -0.86 -26.45 2.95
C ASP A 157 -0.22 -25.06 3.11
N ARG A 158 -0.66 -24.06 2.33
CA ARG A 158 -0.16 -22.68 2.32
C ARG A 158 0.01 -22.10 3.71
N VAL A 159 1.09 -21.35 3.92
CA VAL A 159 1.22 -20.46 5.07
C VAL A 159 0.29 -19.27 4.85
N THR A 160 -0.64 -19.04 5.78
CA THR A 160 -1.62 -17.94 5.70
C THR A 160 -1.24 -16.75 6.57
N GLY A 161 -0.37 -16.95 7.57
CA GLY A 161 0.20 -15.85 8.35
C GLY A 161 1.47 -16.29 9.09
N LEU A 162 2.33 -15.33 9.37
CA LEU A 162 3.51 -15.50 10.23
C LEU A 162 3.81 -14.21 10.98
N GLY A 163 4.62 -14.31 12.04
CA GLY A 163 5.10 -13.14 12.76
C GLY A 163 6.19 -13.48 13.77
N PHE A 164 7.08 -12.53 14.03
CA PHE A 164 8.08 -12.65 15.08
C PHE A 164 7.52 -12.24 16.42
N LEU A 165 7.76 -13.07 17.43
CA LEU A 165 7.54 -12.73 18.82
C LEU A 165 8.62 -11.75 19.31
N PRO A 166 8.38 -11.02 20.42
CA PRO A 166 9.38 -10.11 20.99
C PRO A 166 10.71 -10.77 21.35
N ASP A 167 10.73 -12.08 21.61
CA ASP A 167 11.94 -12.86 21.87
C ASP A 167 12.71 -13.28 20.61
N GLY A 168 12.21 -12.91 19.42
CA GLY A 168 12.81 -13.24 18.13
C GLY A 168 12.48 -14.64 17.60
N SER A 169 11.63 -15.41 18.30
CA SER A 169 11.05 -16.66 17.79
C SER A 169 10.03 -16.38 16.68
N LEU A 170 9.91 -17.28 15.72
CA LEU A 170 8.90 -17.18 14.66
C LEU A 170 7.66 -17.98 15.05
N VAL A 171 6.47 -17.45 14.76
CA VAL A 171 5.22 -18.20 14.73
C VAL A 171 4.62 -18.19 13.32
N SER A 172 3.92 -19.26 12.95
CA SER A 172 3.22 -19.38 11.67
C SER A 172 1.90 -20.10 11.81
N VAL A 173 0.95 -19.77 10.94
CA VAL A 173 -0.32 -20.49 10.77
C VAL A 173 -0.53 -20.85 9.30
N GLY A 174 -1.22 -21.96 9.05
CA GLY A 174 -1.39 -22.49 7.70
C GLY A 174 -2.77 -23.07 7.42
N GLY A 175 -3.05 -23.26 6.13
CA GLY A 175 -4.28 -23.85 5.61
C GLY A 175 -4.50 -25.31 6.02
N ASP A 176 -3.49 -25.93 6.63
CA ASP A 176 -3.59 -27.24 7.29
C ASP A 176 -4.16 -27.15 8.71
N PHE A 177 -4.78 -26.02 9.07
CA PHE A 177 -5.42 -25.76 10.35
C PHE A 177 -4.45 -25.88 11.52
N ARG A 178 -3.21 -25.41 11.36
CA ARG A 178 -2.19 -25.50 12.41
C ARG A 178 -1.55 -24.19 12.72
N PHE A 179 -1.20 -24.05 14.00
CA PHE A 179 -0.24 -23.11 14.54
C PHE A 179 1.10 -23.83 14.72
N ALA A 180 2.20 -23.16 14.42
CA ALA A 180 3.55 -23.63 14.70
C ALA A 180 4.40 -22.51 15.31
N ARG A 181 5.20 -22.85 16.33
CA ARG A 181 6.26 -21.99 16.87
C ARG A 181 7.62 -22.59 16.59
N TRP A 182 8.56 -21.73 16.22
CA TRP A 182 9.92 -22.09 15.82
C TRP A 182 10.96 -21.35 16.65
N SER A 183 12.13 -21.95 16.88
CA SER A 183 13.29 -21.18 17.34
C SER A 183 13.82 -20.28 16.21
N PRO A 184 14.72 -19.34 16.52
CA PRO A 184 15.45 -18.57 15.50
C PRO A 184 16.10 -19.43 14.41
N GLU A 185 16.52 -20.65 14.75
CA GLU A 185 17.13 -21.62 13.85
C GLU A 185 16.13 -22.47 13.07
N LEU A 186 14.82 -22.18 13.19
CA LEU A 186 13.73 -22.96 12.59
C LEU A 186 13.58 -24.39 13.13
N ASP A 187 13.95 -24.64 14.39
CA ASP A 187 13.55 -25.87 15.07
C ASP A 187 12.11 -25.73 15.58
N LEU A 188 11.25 -26.72 15.31
CA LEU A 188 9.87 -26.73 15.80
C LEU A 188 9.84 -26.85 17.34
N ARG A 189 9.17 -25.90 18.00
CA ARG A 189 9.03 -25.82 19.47
C ARG A 189 7.61 -26.10 19.95
N ALA A 190 6.61 -25.73 19.18
CA ALA A 190 5.21 -26.07 19.47
C ALA A 190 4.45 -26.23 18.16
N ARG A 191 3.44 -27.10 18.18
CA ARG A 191 2.47 -27.28 17.10
C ARG A 191 1.11 -27.58 17.72
N VAL A 192 0.10 -26.81 17.33
CA VAL A 192 -1.26 -26.90 17.87
C VAL A 192 -2.25 -26.87 16.72
N ASP A 193 -3.28 -27.71 16.80
CA ASP A 193 -4.38 -27.69 15.84
C ASP A 193 -5.31 -26.51 16.15
N LEU A 194 -5.73 -25.82 15.09
CA LEU A 194 -6.61 -24.66 15.15
C LEU A 194 -8.06 -25.08 14.88
N PRO A 195 -9.04 -24.37 15.47
CA PRO A 195 -10.44 -24.78 15.40
C PRO A 195 -11.07 -24.58 14.01
N ASP A 196 -10.53 -23.66 13.21
CA ASP A 196 -11.03 -23.31 11.87
C ASP A 196 -9.85 -22.85 10.98
N LEU A 197 -10.14 -22.50 9.71
CA LEU A 197 -9.16 -22.10 8.72
C LEU A 197 -8.59 -20.71 9.05
N PRO A 198 -7.30 -20.59 9.40
CA PRO A 198 -6.69 -19.29 9.68
C PRO A 198 -6.42 -18.54 8.38
N ASN A 199 -6.80 -17.27 8.31
CA ASN A 199 -6.56 -16.41 7.14
C ASN A 199 -5.38 -15.44 7.31
N GLY A 200 -4.92 -15.23 8.54
CA GLY A 200 -3.82 -14.32 8.84
C GLY A 200 -3.56 -14.24 10.34
N LEU A 201 -2.42 -13.66 10.73
CA LEU A 201 -2.08 -13.41 12.12
C LEU A 201 -1.38 -12.06 12.30
N THR A 202 -1.41 -11.54 13.53
CA THR A 202 -0.60 -10.42 13.98
C THR A 202 -0.13 -10.66 15.42
N ILE A 203 0.84 -9.88 15.88
CA ILE A 203 1.35 -9.96 17.26
C ILE A 203 0.91 -8.71 18.01
N SER A 204 0.20 -8.90 19.13
CA SER A 204 -0.23 -7.81 20.01
C SER A 204 0.00 -8.19 21.47
N MET A 205 0.61 -7.30 22.24
CA MET A 205 0.94 -7.52 23.67
C MET A 205 1.66 -8.86 23.95
N GLY A 206 2.54 -9.31 23.03
CA GLY A 206 3.26 -10.59 23.15
C GLY A 206 2.37 -11.83 22.94
N ARG A 207 1.16 -11.67 22.44
CA ARG A 207 0.23 -12.75 22.08
C ARG A 207 0.10 -12.84 20.57
N VAL A 208 -0.28 -14.02 20.09
CA VAL A 208 -0.56 -14.25 18.67
C VAL A 208 -2.05 -14.10 18.46
N VAL A 209 -2.46 -13.14 17.63
CA VAL A 209 -3.86 -12.93 17.28
C VAL A 209 -4.09 -13.45 15.87
N VAL A 210 -5.04 -14.36 15.71
CA VAL A 210 -5.33 -15.05 14.45
C VAL A 210 -6.76 -14.77 14.04
N ILE A 211 -6.96 -14.46 12.76
CA ILE A 211 -8.28 -14.30 12.14
C ILE A 211 -8.67 -15.54 11.36
N PHE A 212 -9.96 -15.89 11.38
CA PHE A 212 -10.47 -17.12 10.79
C PHE A 212 -11.52 -16.87 9.69
N ALA A 213 -11.64 -17.83 8.78
CA ALA A 213 -12.59 -17.78 7.67
C ALA A 213 -14.06 -17.82 8.11
N GLU A 214 -14.35 -18.35 9.30
CA GLU A 214 -15.68 -18.32 9.91
C GLU A 214 -16.05 -16.97 10.56
N GLY A 215 -15.19 -15.95 10.50
CA GLY A 215 -15.51 -14.62 11.02
C GLY A 215 -15.13 -14.37 12.49
N THR A 216 -14.42 -15.31 13.10
CA THR A 216 -13.91 -15.20 14.48
C THR A 216 -12.45 -14.73 14.49
N LEU A 217 -12.11 -13.92 15.49
CA LEU A 217 -10.73 -13.56 15.84
C LEU A 217 -10.39 -14.22 17.18
N ARG A 218 -9.23 -14.87 17.29
CA ARG A 218 -8.79 -15.56 18.52
C ARG A 218 -7.37 -15.16 18.89
N ALA A 219 -7.12 -14.95 20.17
CA ALA A 219 -5.78 -14.77 20.69
C ALA A 219 -5.23 -16.10 21.22
N PHE A 220 -3.93 -16.28 21.11
CA PHE A 220 -3.18 -17.44 21.57
C PHE A 220 -1.96 -16.99 22.37
N SER A 221 -1.57 -17.79 23.35
CA SER A 221 -0.27 -17.66 23.98
C SER A 221 0.85 -17.93 22.96
N PRO A 222 2.09 -17.52 23.22
CA PRO A 222 3.22 -17.88 22.37
C PRO A 222 3.41 -19.39 22.14
N MET A 223 2.80 -20.24 22.98
CA MET A 223 2.89 -21.70 22.88
C MET A 223 1.68 -22.31 22.17
N GLY A 224 0.75 -21.48 21.67
CA GLY A 224 -0.45 -21.92 20.95
C GLY A 224 -1.63 -22.26 21.85
N GLU A 225 -1.58 -21.93 23.14
CA GLU A 225 -2.76 -22.09 24.02
C GLU A 225 -3.78 -21.02 23.68
N MET A 226 -5.02 -21.41 23.42
CA MET A 226 -6.09 -20.47 23.11
C MET A 226 -6.44 -19.61 24.34
N LEU A 227 -6.54 -18.30 24.12
CA LEU A 227 -6.88 -17.29 25.12
C LEU A 227 -8.28 -16.71 24.77
N PRO A 228 -8.58 -15.39 24.76
CA PRO A 228 -9.93 -14.96 24.38
C PRO A 228 -10.20 -15.16 22.89
N GLU A 229 -11.48 -15.34 22.57
CA GLU A 229 -12.02 -15.27 21.22
C GLU A 229 -13.10 -14.20 21.10
N ARG A 230 -13.30 -13.71 19.88
CA ARG A 230 -14.33 -12.76 19.50
C ARG A 230 -14.92 -13.15 18.16
N PHE A 231 -16.20 -13.53 18.17
CA PHE A 231 -16.99 -13.62 16.96
C PHE A 231 -17.37 -12.21 16.50
N LEU A 232 -16.99 -11.84 15.27
CA LEU A 232 -17.21 -10.49 14.74
C LEU A 232 -18.31 -10.47 13.68
N THR A 233 -18.37 -11.50 12.84
CA THR A 233 -19.28 -11.58 11.70
C THR A 233 -19.43 -13.04 11.23
N ASP A 234 -20.43 -13.32 10.39
CA ASP A 234 -20.57 -14.61 9.68
C ASP A 234 -19.81 -14.63 8.34
N ARG A 235 -19.05 -13.56 8.06
CA ARG A 235 -18.22 -13.40 6.86
C ARG A 235 -16.75 -13.66 7.16
N PRO A 236 -15.97 -14.18 6.19
CA PRO A 236 -14.54 -14.36 6.38
C PRO A 236 -13.81 -13.07 6.76
N LEU A 237 -13.03 -13.15 7.85
CA LEU A 237 -12.00 -12.16 8.14
C LEU A 237 -10.82 -12.39 7.19
N VAL A 238 -10.30 -11.32 6.60
CA VAL A 238 -9.30 -11.39 5.51
C VAL A 238 -8.06 -10.53 5.74
N ALA A 239 -8.09 -9.60 6.68
CA ALA A 239 -6.92 -8.81 7.05
C ALA A 239 -6.92 -8.52 8.56
N VAL A 240 -5.72 -8.46 9.14
CA VAL A 240 -5.50 -8.16 10.55
C VAL A 240 -4.19 -7.40 10.73
N GLY A 241 -4.16 -6.49 11.69
CA GLY A 241 -2.95 -5.78 12.10
C GLY A 241 -3.02 -5.39 13.57
N ALA A 242 -1.90 -4.95 14.13
CA ALA A 242 -1.84 -4.44 15.50
C ALA A 242 -0.84 -3.29 15.65
N SER A 243 -1.11 -2.38 16.59
CA SER A 243 -0.14 -1.44 17.14
C SER A 243 -0.29 -1.45 18.66
N GLY A 244 0.79 -1.81 19.36
CA GLY A 244 0.77 -1.97 20.82
C GLY A 244 -0.32 -2.94 21.30
N ALA A 245 -1.36 -2.39 21.95
CA ALA A 245 -2.50 -3.13 22.48
C ALA A 245 -3.76 -3.08 21.60
N ASP A 246 -3.74 -2.26 20.56
CA ASP A 246 -4.84 -2.16 19.60
C ASP A 246 -4.66 -3.19 18.49
N VAL A 247 -5.76 -3.82 18.11
CA VAL A 247 -5.86 -4.81 17.04
C VAL A 247 -7.00 -4.39 16.15
N ALA A 248 -6.78 -4.39 14.84
CA ALA A 248 -7.85 -4.21 13.89
C ALA A 248 -7.98 -5.44 12.99
N ALA A 249 -9.22 -5.80 12.67
CA ALA A 249 -9.55 -6.91 11.79
C ALA A 249 -10.56 -6.45 10.74
N ALA A 250 -10.49 -7.00 9.54
CA ALA A 250 -11.38 -6.64 8.45
C ALA A 250 -11.94 -7.88 7.75
N ALA A 251 -13.17 -7.76 7.26
CA ALA A 251 -13.90 -8.82 6.57
C ALA A 251 -13.97 -8.62 5.05
N ILE A 252 -14.36 -9.69 4.36
CA ILE A 252 -14.51 -9.73 2.89
C ILE A 252 -15.61 -8.77 2.38
N ASP A 253 -16.54 -8.36 3.23
CA ASP A 253 -17.59 -7.39 2.91
C ASP A 253 -17.16 -5.94 3.14
N GLY A 254 -15.96 -5.71 3.68
CA GLY A 254 -15.37 -4.40 3.90
C GLY A 254 -15.64 -3.79 5.27
N THR A 255 -16.29 -4.52 6.19
CA THR A 255 -16.40 -4.08 7.58
C THR A 255 -15.05 -4.23 8.29
N VAL A 256 -14.72 -3.24 9.13
CA VAL A 256 -13.52 -3.21 9.97
C VAL A 256 -13.93 -3.07 11.44
N TRP A 257 -13.27 -3.84 12.31
CA TRP A 257 -13.42 -3.78 13.76
C TRP A 257 -12.11 -3.33 14.39
N VAL A 258 -12.21 -2.46 15.40
CA VAL A 258 -11.09 -2.07 16.26
C VAL A 258 -11.32 -2.69 17.64
N LEU A 259 -10.34 -3.45 18.10
CA LEU A 259 -10.33 -4.18 19.35
C LEU A 259 -9.14 -3.72 20.19
N GLN A 260 -9.26 -3.74 21.52
CA GLN A 260 -8.19 -3.32 22.41
C GLN A 260 -8.01 -4.29 23.57
N GLY A 261 -6.75 -4.45 23.97
CA GLY A 261 -6.37 -5.04 25.24
C GLY A 261 -6.44 -6.56 25.26
N ALA A 262 -6.19 -7.09 26.46
CA ALA A 262 -6.03 -8.53 26.68
C ALA A 262 -7.33 -9.34 26.51
N ASP A 263 -8.49 -8.70 26.50
CA ASP A 263 -9.81 -9.31 26.33
C ASP A 263 -10.41 -9.05 24.94
N LEU A 264 -9.68 -8.36 24.06
CA LEU A 264 -10.13 -7.98 22.72
C LEU A 264 -11.48 -7.23 22.78
N GLY A 265 -11.57 -6.24 23.66
CA GLY A 265 -12.77 -5.40 23.78
C GLY A 265 -12.97 -4.54 22.53
N GLN A 266 -14.15 -4.62 21.91
CA GLN A 266 -14.45 -3.83 20.72
C GLN A 266 -14.62 -2.34 21.08
N ARG A 267 -13.84 -1.48 20.42
CA ARG A 267 -13.90 -0.02 20.53
C ARG A 267 -14.70 0.62 19.41
N ALA A 268 -14.52 0.16 18.18
CA ALA A 268 -15.17 0.72 17.01
C ALA A 268 -15.49 -0.36 15.96
N MET A 269 -16.46 -0.05 15.11
CA MET A 269 -16.82 -0.83 13.92
C MET A 269 -17.31 0.12 12.83
N PHE A 270 -16.78 0.00 11.62
CA PHE A 270 -17.13 0.87 10.51
C PHE A 270 -17.00 0.16 9.17
N GLN A 271 -17.64 0.73 8.14
CA GLN A 271 -17.58 0.23 6.77
C GLN A 271 -16.45 0.94 6.01
N ALA A 272 -15.42 0.20 5.60
CA ALA A 272 -14.26 0.77 4.92
C ALA A 272 -14.37 0.81 3.39
N ALA A 273 -15.04 -0.19 2.80
CA ALA A 273 -15.22 -0.34 1.35
C ALA A 273 -16.48 -1.15 1.03
N GLU A 274 -17.03 -1.08 -0.18
CA GLU A 274 -18.11 -1.95 -0.66
C GLU A 274 -17.56 -3.29 -1.20
N GLY A 275 -16.69 -3.94 -0.42
CA GLY A 275 -15.94 -5.10 -0.86
C GLY A 275 -14.75 -5.39 0.06
N PRO A 276 -13.91 -6.36 -0.30
CA PRO A 276 -12.95 -6.89 0.65
C PRO A 276 -11.83 -5.90 0.95
N VAL A 277 -11.52 -5.76 2.24
CA VAL A 277 -10.33 -5.07 2.74
C VAL A 277 -9.22 -6.10 2.82
N TRP A 278 -8.41 -6.20 1.77
CA TRP A 278 -7.33 -7.19 1.68
C TRP A 278 -6.08 -6.82 2.43
N ALA A 279 -5.88 -5.53 2.70
CA ALA A 279 -4.72 -5.04 3.41
C ALA A 279 -5.15 -4.09 4.52
N LEU A 280 -4.54 -4.27 5.69
CA LEU A 280 -4.79 -3.48 6.88
C LEU A 280 -3.47 -3.24 7.61
N ALA A 281 -3.21 -2.00 8.01
CA ALA A 281 -2.11 -1.62 8.90
C ALA A 281 -2.61 -0.56 9.88
N LEU A 282 -1.97 -0.43 11.04
CA LEU A 282 -2.26 0.66 11.98
C LEU A 282 -0.98 1.13 12.65
N ASP A 283 -0.97 2.42 12.99
CA ASP A 283 -0.02 3.01 13.93
C ASP A 283 -0.77 3.38 15.23
N ASP A 284 -0.18 4.25 16.05
CA ASP A 284 -0.76 4.65 17.34
C ASP A 284 -2.00 5.55 17.22
N THR A 285 -2.32 6.03 16.02
CA THR A 285 -3.35 7.05 15.77
C THR A 285 -4.29 6.72 14.61
N GLU A 286 -3.82 5.98 13.61
CA GLU A 286 -4.53 5.76 12.36
C GLU A 286 -4.59 4.28 11.98
N ILE A 287 -5.63 3.95 11.20
CA ILE A 287 -5.80 2.68 10.50
C ILE A 287 -5.73 2.97 9.00
N PHE A 288 -5.00 2.13 8.28
CA PHE A 288 -4.88 2.15 6.83
C PHE A 288 -5.56 0.90 6.26
N THR A 289 -6.46 1.09 5.32
CA THR A 289 -7.18 -0.02 4.66
C THR A 289 -7.04 0.08 3.16
N ALA A 290 -6.90 -1.05 2.48
CA ALA A 290 -6.96 -1.10 1.03
C ALA A 290 -7.52 -2.44 0.53
N GLY A 291 -7.94 -2.46 -0.74
CA GLY A 291 -8.58 -3.63 -1.34
C GLY A 291 -8.66 -3.54 -2.86
N MET A 292 -9.82 -3.92 -3.40
CA MET A 292 -10.07 -4.08 -4.85
C MET A 292 -9.84 -2.83 -5.69
N ASP A 293 -10.15 -1.66 -5.16
CA ASP A 293 -10.21 -0.41 -5.93
C ASP A 293 -8.89 0.38 -5.96
N ALA A 294 -7.79 -0.28 -5.60
CA ALA A 294 -6.44 0.27 -5.57
C ALA A 294 -6.23 1.49 -4.65
N THR A 295 -7.26 1.89 -3.89
CA THR A 295 -7.25 3.10 -3.07
C THR A 295 -6.94 2.75 -1.63
N ILE A 296 -5.93 3.41 -1.07
CA ILE A 296 -5.59 3.28 0.34
C ILE A 296 -6.26 4.42 1.11
N ARG A 297 -6.95 4.04 2.18
CA ARG A 297 -7.84 4.90 2.95
C ARG A 297 -7.35 5.00 4.39
N ARG A 298 -7.56 6.16 5.01
CA ARG A 298 -7.09 6.47 6.36
C ARG A 298 -8.26 6.64 7.31
N TRP A 299 -8.15 6.10 8.51
CA TRP A 299 -9.20 6.14 9.51
C TRP A 299 -8.60 6.47 10.86
N SER A 300 -9.31 7.22 11.68
CA SER A 300 -8.95 7.43 13.07
C SER A 300 -9.03 6.09 13.82
N LEU A 301 -7.96 5.72 14.52
CA LEU A 301 -7.93 4.52 15.36
C LEU A 301 -8.89 4.64 16.55
N ASP A 302 -9.19 5.85 17.01
CA ASP A 302 -10.01 6.08 18.20
C ASP A 302 -11.49 5.77 17.97
N ASP A 303 -12.04 6.26 16.86
CA ASP A 303 -13.49 6.25 16.58
C ASP A 303 -13.86 5.65 15.22
N GLY A 304 -12.88 5.26 14.40
CA GLY A 304 -13.11 4.70 13.05
C GLY A 304 -13.60 5.73 12.03
N ARG A 305 -13.52 7.04 12.34
CA ARG A 305 -13.89 8.09 11.40
C ARG A 305 -12.92 8.12 10.21
N ARG A 306 -13.45 8.24 8.99
CA ARG A 306 -12.65 8.47 7.78
C ARG A 306 -11.89 9.80 7.90
N LEU A 307 -10.57 9.74 7.72
CA LEU A 307 -9.70 10.91 7.61
C LEU A 307 -9.59 11.29 6.13
N GLY A 308 -9.56 12.60 5.86
CA GLY A 308 -9.39 13.14 4.52
C GLY A 308 -10.65 13.51 3.77
N ALA A 309 -10.45 14.30 2.72
CA ALA A 309 -11.45 14.45 1.68
C ALA A 309 -11.60 13.12 0.95
N VAL A 310 -12.78 12.51 1.07
CA VAL A 310 -13.26 11.53 0.11
C VAL A 310 -13.21 12.23 -1.25
N SER A 311 -12.44 11.73 -2.21
CA SER A 311 -12.48 12.27 -3.57
C SER A 311 -13.87 12.01 -4.15
N GLN A 312 -14.80 12.95 -3.94
CA GLN A 312 -16.15 12.88 -4.48
C GLN A 312 -16.16 13.07 -6.01
N ASN A 313 -15.06 13.56 -6.56
CA ASN A 313 -14.82 13.78 -7.98
C ASN A 313 -13.51 13.12 -8.40
N ALA A 314 -13.41 11.80 -8.26
CA ALA A 314 -12.51 11.07 -9.14
C ALA A 314 -13.06 11.28 -10.57
N VAL A 315 -12.58 12.32 -11.26
CA VAL A 315 -12.81 12.47 -12.70
C VAL A 315 -12.35 11.15 -13.29
N PRO A 316 -13.23 10.38 -13.96
CA PRO A 316 -12.84 9.10 -14.51
C PRO A 316 -11.57 9.31 -15.32
N GLU A 317 -10.52 8.55 -15.00
CA GLU A 317 -9.33 8.53 -15.84
C GLU A 317 -9.79 8.27 -17.27
N PHE A 318 -9.27 9.03 -18.23
CA PHE A 318 -9.54 8.79 -19.63
C PHE A 318 -9.02 7.38 -19.98
N ARG A 319 -9.91 6.50 -20.40
CA ARG A 319 -9.63 5.10 -20.75
C ARG A 319 -10.16 4.83 -22.15
N ASP A 320 -9.37 4.18 -22.99
CA ASP A 320 -9.77 3.67 -24.30
C ASP A 320 -9.15 2.28 -24.53
N ASP A 321 -9.56 1.57 -25.58
CA ASP A 321 -9.02 0.25 -25.92
C ASP A 321 -7.77 0.35 -26.82
N SER A 322 -7.08 1.51 -26.81
CA SER A 322 -5.92 1.72 -27.68
C SER A 322 -4.65 1.08 -27.09
N ARG A 323 -3.73 0.71 -27.98
CA ARG A 323 -2.38 0.27 -27.57
C ARG A 323 -1.68 1.28 -26.67
N GLY A 324 -1.92 2.57 -26.88
CA GLY A 324 -1.35 3.64 -26.07
C GLY A 324 -1.84 3.62 -24.62
N TYR A 325 -3.13 3.30 -24.40
CA TYR A 325 -3.67 3.14 -23.05
C TYR A 325 -3.03 1.95 -22.33
N GLU A 326 -2.85 0.81 -23.02
CA GLU A 326 -2.16 -0.36 -22.43
C GLU A 326 -0.75 -0.01 -21.95
N VAL A 327 0.00 0.74 -22.77
CA VAL A 327 1.35 1.20 -22.41
C VAL A 327 1.29 2.23 -21.26
N TRP A 328 0.29 3.12 -21.27
CA TRP A 328 0.08 4.13 -20.24
C TRP A 328 -0.13 3.54 -18.84
N GLN A 329 -0.70 2.34 -18.70
CA GLN A 329 -0.95 1.74 -17.39
C GLN A 329 0.33 1.60 -16.54
N ALA A 330 1.49 1.41 -17.17
CA ALA A 330 2.76 1.37 -16.47
C ALA A 330 3.20 2.75 -15.94
N CYS A 331 2.79 3.83 -16.63
CA CYS A 331 3.05 5.23 -16.29
C CYS A 331 2.05 5.75 -15.25
N ALA A 332 0.78 5.32 -15.34
CA ALA A 332 -0.33 5.70 -14.45
C ALA A 332 -0.04 5.43 -12.96
N VAL A 333 0.89 4.51 -12.68
CA VAL A 333 1.33 4.24 -11.30
C VAL A 333 2.05 5.44 -10.67
N CYS A 334 2.88 6.10 -11.48
CA CYS A 334 3.69 7.23 -11.04
C CYS A 334 3.10 8.57 -11.45
N HIS A 335 2.17 8.61 -12.40
CA HIS A 335 1.72 9.84 -13.03
C HIS A 335 0.21 9.85 -13.19
N SER A 336 -0.34 11.05 -13.11
CA SER A 336 -1.75 11.32 -13.41
C SER A 336 -1.86 12.13 -14.71
N LEU A 337 -3.02 12.07 -15.34
CA LEU A 337 -3.40 13.01 -16.41
C LEU A 337 -4.42 14.05 -15.93
N GLN A 338 -4.78 14.01 -14.64
CA GLN A 338 -5.72 14.94 -14.02
C GLN A 338 -5.01 16.21 -13.54
N PRO A 339 -5.62 17.40 -13.71
CA PRO A 339 -5.06 18.63 -13.18
C PRO A 339 -5.01 18.60 -11.65
N GLY A 340 -3.87 18.98 -11.07
CA GLY A 340 -3.71 19.12 -9.62
C GLY A 340 -3.57 17.81 -8.81
N ASP A 341 -3.43 16.66 -9.48
CA ASP A 341 -3.08 15.41 -8.79
C ASP A 341 -1.58 15.43 -8.42
N HIS A 342 -1.33 15.52 -7.11
CA HIS A 342 0.00 15.53 -6.50
C HIS A 342 0.23 14.32 -5.58
N ALA A 343 -0.69 13.35 -5.56
CA ALA A 343 -0.57 12.16 -4.71
C ALA A 343 0.43 11.13 -5.29
N ARG A 344 0.64 11.18 -6.61
CA ARG A 344 1.51 10.23 -7.33
C ARG A 344 3.00 10.54 -7.14
N ALA A 345 3.85 9.56 -7.45
CA ALA A 345 5.29 9.68 -7.24
C ALA A 345 5.98 10.67 -8.19
N GLY A 346 5.42 10.84 -9.38
CA GLY A 346 5.80 11.82 -10.38
C GLY A 346 4.72 12.92 -10.52
N PRO A 347 5.05 14.04 -11.19
CA PRO A 347 4.07 15.10 -11.39
C PRO A 347 2.91 14.62 -12.27
N SER A 348 1.76 15.29 -12.14
CA SER A 348 0.72 15.20 -13.15
C SER A 348 1.29 15.61 -14.51
N LEU A 349 0.96 14.83 -15.55
CA LEU A 349 1.31 15.15 -16.94
C LEU A 349 0.17 15.90 -17.63
N HIS A 350 -0.84 16.34 -16.88
CA HIS A 350 -1.89 17.21 -17.41
C HIS A 350 -1.26 18.46 -18.06
N GLY A 351 -1.61 18.72 -19.32
CA GLY A 351 -1.09 19.86 -20.06
C GLY A 351 0.43 19.84 -20.27
N ILE A 352 1.10 18.68 -20.18
CA ILE A 352 2.56 18.61 -20.27
C ILE A 352 3.12 19.12 -21.61
N PHE A 353 2.40 18.91 -22.72
CA PHE A 353 2.91 19.30 -24.03
C PHE A 353 3.01 20.82 -24.19
N GLY A 354 4.18 21.27 -24.64
CA GLY A 354 4.58 22.68 -24.74
C GLY A 354 5.20 23.25 -23.46
N GLN A 355 5.24 22.50 -22.36
CA GLN A 355 5.81 22.98 -21.10
C GLN A 355 7.32 22.67 -21.01
N PRO A 356 8.13 23.55 -20.41
CA PRO A 356 9.50 23.23 -20.02
C PRO A 356 9.53 22.05 -19.05
N ILE A 357 10.65 21.32 -18.99
CA ILE A 357 10.88 20.31 -17.95
C ILE A 357 10.86 20.95 -16.56
N ALA A 358 10.49 20.17 -15.54
CA ALA A 358 10.43 20.59 -14.13
C ALA A 358 9.53 21.82 -13.86
N SER A 359 8.42 21.96 -14.59
CA SER A 359 7.56 23.15 -14.53
C SER A 359 6.17 22.94 -13.91
N GLN A 360 5.73 21.70 -13.66
CA GLN A 360 4.39 21.48 -13.12
C GLN A 360 4.27 22.04 -11.71
N PRO A 361 3.26 22.89 -11.43
CA PRO A 361 3.05 23.44 -10.10
C PRO A 361 2.86 22.34 -9.05
N GLY A 362 3.28 22.59 -7.81
CA GLY A 362 2.98 21.70 -6.68
C GLY A 362 3.80 20.40 -6.62
N TYR A 363 4.76 20.19 -7.53
CA TYR A 363 5.67 19.05 -7.49
C TYR A 363 7.10 19.48 -7.14
N ASP A 364 7.78 18.71 -6.29
CA ASP A 364 9.15 18.97 -5.85
C ASP A 364 10.16 18.29 -6.79
N TYR A 365 10.85 19.12 -7.59
CA TYR A 365 11.83 18.70 -8.59
C TYR A 365 13.26 18.80 -8.06
N SER A 366 14.14 17.91 -8.55
CA SER A 366 15.57 18.05 -8.28
C SER A 366 16.17 19.22 -9.06
N ASP A 367 17.15 19.90 -8.47
CA ASP A 367 17.89 21.00 -9.13
C ASP A 367 18.49 20.58 -10.47
N ALA A 368 18.97 19.34 -10.56
CA ALA A 368 19.51 18.78 -11.80
C ALA A 368 18.47 18.78 -12.93
N LEU A 369 17.21 18.44 -12.62
CA LEU A 369 16.13 18.41 -13.60
C LEU A 369 15.76 19.82 -14.07
N GLY A 370 15.73 20.80 -13.16
CA GLY A 370 15.36 22.18 -13.45
C GLY A 370 16.37 22.95 -14.31
N ASN A 371 17.60 22.44 -14.44
CA ASN A 371 18.65 23.05 -15.26
C ASN A 371 18.71 22.49 -16.70
N LEU A 372 17.84 21.52 -17.06
CA LEU A 372 17.80 20.94 -18.39
C LEU A 372 16.98 21.81 -19.36
N ASP A 373 17.49 22.02 -20.57
CA ASP A 373 16.79 22.75 -21.64
C ASP A 373 15.94 21.79 -22.50
N ILE A 374 14.87 21.27 -21.89
CA ILE A 374 13.92 20.35 -22.54
C ILE A 374 12.53 20.97 -22.50
N VAL A 375 11.86 21.00 -23.65
CA VAL A 375 10.42 21.30 -23.76
C VAL A 375 9.69 20.02 -24.13
N TRP A 376 8.69 19.65 -23.35
CA TRP A 376 7.93 18.44 -23.60
C TRP A 376 7.06 18.57 -24.85
N THR A 377 7.43 17.85 -25.88
CA THR A 377 6.66 17.60 -27.10
C THR A 377 6.40 16.10 -27.23
N PRO A 378 5.48 15.67 -28.11
CA PRO A 378 5.33 14.26 -28.47
C PRO A 378 6.66 13.56 -28.76
N GLN A 379 7.53 14.22 -29.52
CA GLN A 379 8.85 13.71 -29.88
C GLN A 379 9.75 13.54 -28.66
N THR A 380 9.90 14.57 -27.82
CA THR A 380 10.81 14.50 -26.67
C THR A 380 10.34 13.52 -25.59
N VAL A 381 9.02 13.27 -25.49
CA VAL A 381 8.49 12.21 -24.61
C VAL A 381 8.85 10.84 -25.19
N ALA A 382 8.73 10.63 -26.50
CA ALA A 382 9.18 9.39 -27.13
C ALA A 382 10.71 9.18 -26.97
N GLU A 383 11.50 10.23 -27.15
CA GLU A 383 12.97 10.20 -26.97
C GLU A 383 13.37 9.83 -25.53
N LEU A 384 12.65 10.32 -24.51
CA LEU A 384 12.83 9.91 -23.11
C LEU A 384 12.78 8.38 -22.96
N PHE A 385 11.81 7.72 -23.59
CA PHE A 385 11.66 6.26 -23.51
C PHE A 385 12.55 5.48 -24.47
N GLU A 386 13.12 6.14 -25.47
CA GLU A 386 14.11 5.53 -26.37
C GLU A 386 15.48 5.46 -25.69
N PHE A 387 15.94 6.58 -25.13
CA PHE A 387 17.26 6.69 -24.49
C PHE A 387 17.25 6.28 -23.02
N GLY A 388 16.09 6.40 -22.36
CA GLY A 388 15.89 6.15 -20.94
C GLY A 388 16.16 7.40 -20.08
N PRO A 389 15.54 7.48 -18.87
CA PRO A 389 15.60 8.67 -18.02
C PRO A 389 17.01 8.99 -17.53
N GLU A 390 17.89 8.00 -17.35
CA GLU A 390 19.26 8.24 -16.90
C GLU A 390 20.10 9.04 -17.90
N ALA A 391 19.89 8.79 -19.20
CA ALA A 391 20.57 9.49 -20.28
C ALA A 391 19.86 10.79 -20.67
N TYR A 392 18.52 10.78 -20.72
CA TYR A 392 17.73 11.87 -21.27
C TYR A 392 17.29 12.90 -20.22
N THR A 393 17.07 12.48 -18.97
CA THR A 393 16.64 13.34 -17.84
C THR A 393 17.44 13.05 -16.57
N PRO A 394 18.77 13.26 -16.58
CA PRO A 394 19.62 12.97 -15.44
C PRO A 394 19.14 13.75 -14.19
N GLY A 395 19.05 13.05 -13.06
CA GLY A 395 18.51 13.59 -11.82
C GLY A 395 17.01 13.37 -11.61
N SER A 396 16.30 12.79 -12.58
CA SER A 396 14.92 12.32 -12.42
C SER A 396 14.84 11.14 -11.45
N ARG A 397 13.81 11.08 -10.61
CA ARG A 397 13.50 9.89 -9.76
C ARG A 397 12.77 8.79 -10.52
N MET A 398 12.48 8.99 -11.80
CA MET A 398 11.88 7.98 -12.66
C MET A 398 12.80 6.75 -12.74
N PRO A 399 12.31 5.53 -12.43
CA PRO A 399 13.08 4.30 -12.59
C PRO A 399 13.44 4.11 -14.07
N GLU A 400 14.48 3.33 -14.39
CA GLU A 400 14.85 3.09 -15.79
C GLU A 400 13.66 2.48 -16.54
N GLN A 401 13.11 3.26 -17.47
CA GLN A 401 11.99 2.85 -18.31
C GLN A 401 12.39 3.11 -19.74
N ARG A 402 12.51 2.03 -20.50
CA ARG A 402 12.66 2.07 -21.95
C ARG A 402 11.51 1.32 -22.58
N ILE A 403 10.98 1.88 -23.66
CA ILE A 403 9.98 1.22 -24.49
C ILE A 403 10.70 0.90 -25.79
N ALA A 404 11.14 -0.35 -25.96
CA ALA A 404 12.00 -0.72 -27.08
C ALA A 404 11.31 -0.57 -28.45
N ASN A 405 10.01 -0.88 -28.52
CA ASN A 405 9.22 -0.81 -29.74
C ASN A 405 8.85 0.65 -30.08
N PRO A 406 9.27 1.21 -31.23
CA PRO A 406 8.91 2.56 -31.63
C PRO A 406 7.40 2.79 -31.76
N ALA A 407 6.64 1.79 -32.22
CA ALA A 407 5.19 1.91 -32.36
C ALA A 407 4.49 2.03 -31.00
N ASP A 408 5.03 1.39 -29.96
CA ASP A 408 4.50 1.52 -28.59
C ASP A 408 4.81 2.91 -28.01
N ARG A 409 5.96 3.52 -28.37
CA ARG A 409 6.30 4.90 -28.00
C ARG A 409 5.35 5.90 -28.63
N GLU A 410 5.10 5.76 -29.93
CA GLU A 410 4.14 6.60 -30.67
C GLU A 410 2.73 6.46 -30.11
N ALA A 411 2.26 5.23 -29.91
CA ALA A 411 0.93 4.97 -29.37
C ALA A 411 0.72 5.58 -27.97
N LEU A 412 1.72 5.49 -27.08
CA LEU A 412 1.68 6.09 -25.75
C LEU A 412 1.51 7.61 -25.82
N VAL A 413 2.31 8.27 -26.64
CA VAL A 413 2.32 9.72 -26.77
C VAL A 413 1.01 10.24 -27.36
N ASP A 414 0.49 9.55 -28.39
CA ASP A 414 -0.81 9.85 -28.99
C ASP A 414 -1.95 9.70 -27.97
N PHE A 415 -1.91 8.65 -27.14
CA PHE A 415 -2.88 8.46 -26.08
C PHE A 415 -2.82 9.61 -25.06
N ILE A 416 -1.64 9.98 -24.57
CA ILE A 416 -1.46 11.10 -23.63
C ILE A 416 -2.04 12.39 -24.22
N ALA A 417 -1.76 12.67 -25.50
CA ALA A 417 -2.27 13.87 -26.18
C ALA A 417 -3.80 13.89 -26.23
N ARG A 418 -4.44 12.77 -26.59
CA ARG A 418 -5.91 12.65 -26.61
C ARG A 418 -6.51 12.77 -25.22
N ALA A 419 -5.92 12.10 -24.24
CA ALA A 419 -6.41 12.05 -22.87
C ALA A 419 -6.36 13.42 -22.20
N ILE A 420 -5.28 14.18 -22.39
CA ILE A 420 -5.16 15.56 -21.89
C ILE A 420 -6.17 16.48 -22.59
N ALA A 421 -6.37 16.34 -23.91
CA ALA A 421 -7.34 17.14 -24.64
C ALA A 421 -8.81 16.86 -24.26
N ALA A 422 -9.07 15.67 -23.72
CA ALA A 422 -10.39 15.26 -23.25
C ALA A 422 -10.65 15.62 -21.77
N ALA A 423 -9.61 15.98 -21.00
CA ALA A 423 -9.75 16.41 -19.62
C ALA A 423 -10.34 17.84 -19.57
N PRO A 424 -11.39 18.08 -18.77
CA PRO A 424 -12.14 19.34 -18.75
C PRO A 424 -11.37 20.54 -18.17
#